data_AF-A0A936MS70-F1
#
_entry.id   AF-A0A936MS70-F1
#
_cell.length_a   1.000
_cell.length_b   1.000
_cell.length_c   1.000
_cell.angle_alpha   90.00
_cell.angle_beta   90.00
_cell.angle_gamma   90.00
#
_symmetry.space_group_name_H-M   'P 1'
#
loop_
_entity.id
_entity.type
_entity.pdbx_description
1 polymer ?
#
loop_
_entity_poly.entity_id
_entity_poly.type
_entity_poly.pdbx_seq_one_letter_code
_entity_poly.pdbx_strand_id
1 'polypeptide(L)'
;MNPTLPGGTSNDRGALIGALAFVEGIGIGSMGAREIRNWIEEYLVRAGRMERPVHLTEPMAGTLLLDALTGSTATASRTLLDRILGRARSRVVHTLAGLLQTPPDETFIEHAKASGRVQSIEPNGSGMWIAHLRRDDALSDIVLGLFVADILSNRTLYEQNLCVCSTCGRISFRARTMPRTSCREHNEAADGSG
;
A
#
# COMPACT_ATOMS: atom_id res chain seq x y z
N MET A 1 1.52 18.59 2.73
CA MET A 1 2.40 18.65 1.54
C MET A 1 1.94 17.54 0.60
N ASN A 2 1.56 17.89 -0.62
CA ASN A 2 0.96 16.97 -1.60
C ASN A 2 2.06 16.13 -2.26
N PRO A 3 1.98 14.79 -2.34
CA PRO A 3 2.89 14.01 -3.17
C PRO A 3 2.66 14.40 -4.64
N THR A 4 3.67 15.02 -5.25
CA THR A 4 3.60 15.49 -6.64
C THR A 4 3.79 14.30 -7.57
N LEU A 5 2.67 13.68 -7.99
CA LEU A 5 2.65 12.68 -9.06
C LEU A 5 2.72 13.41 -10.41
N PRO A 6 3.59 13.00 -11.36
CA PRO A 6 3.56 13.53 -12.72
C PRO A 6 2.25 13.12 -13.40
N GLY A 7 1.59 14.10 -14.01
CA GLY A 7 0.27 13.96 -14.64
C GLY A 7 0.26 12.98 -15.81
N GLY A 8 -0.57 11.96 -15.68
CA GLY A 8 -1.00 11.06 -16.75
C GLY A 8 -2.49 10.81 -16.57
N THR A 9 -3.28 11.31 -17.51
CA THR A 9 -4.75 11.29 -17.52
C THR A 9 -5.31 9.86 -17.63
N SER A 10 -6.41 9.61 -16.91
CA SER A 10 -7.36 8.48 -17.09
C SER A 10 -6.88 7.04 -16.82
N ASN A 11 -5.84 6.83 -16.01
CA ASN A 11 -5.53 5.52 -15.41
C ASN A 11 -6.12 5.42 -13.99
N ASP A 12 -6.42 4.22 -13.51
CA ASP A 12 -6.87 3.91 -12.13
C ASP A 12 -5.78 4.18 -11.07
N ARG A 13 -5.21 5.39 -11.08
CA ARG A 13 -4.29 5.91 -10.06
C ARG A 13 -4.94 5.97 -8.70
N GLY A 14 -6.27 5.84 -8.61
CA GLY A 14 -6.99 5.74 -7.34
C GLY A 14 -6.49 4.57 -6.49
N ALA A 15 -6.08 3.46 -7.10
CA ALA A 15 -5.49 2.34 -6.38
C ALA A 15 -4.14 2.74 -5.75
N LEU A 16 -3.25 3.36 -6.52
CA LEU A 16 -1.97 3.86 -6.02
C LEU A 16 -2.14 4.92 -4.91
N ILE A 17 -3.04 5.88 -5.11
CA ILE A 17 -3.33 6.94 -4.13
C ILE A 17 -3.82 6.30 -2.83
N GLY A 18 -4.75 5.35 -2.90
CA GLY A 18 -5.23 4.63 -1.73
C GLY A 18 -4.12 3.84 -1.02
N ALA A 19 -3.27 3.15 -1.77
CA ALA A 19 -2.17 2.38 -1.22
C ALA A 19 -1.14 3.28 -0.51
N LEU A 20 -0.77 4.42 -1.13
CA LEU A 20 0.14 5.39 -0.55
C LEU A 20 -0.46 6.07 0.69
N ALA A 21 -1.73 6.48 0.62
CA ALA A 21 -2.42 7.09 1.76
C ALA A 21 -2.41 6.18 2.99
N PHE A 22 -2.55 4.86 2.80
CA PHE A 22 -2.42 3.88 3.87
C PHE A 22 -1.00 3.86 4.47
N VAL A 23 0.02 3.61 3.63
CA VAL A 23 1.39 3.42 4.09
C VAL A 23 1.97 4.69 4.73
N GLU A 24 1.69 5.84 4.12
CA GLU A 24 2.13 7.15 4.63
C GLU A 24 1.39 7.53 5.90
N GLY A 25 0.06 7.37 5.93
CA GLY A 25 -0.75 7.71 7.11
C GLY A 25 -0.32 6.95 8.35
N ILE A 26 0.02 5.66 8.23
CA ILE A 26 0.59 4.90 9.34
C ILE A 26 2.01 5.36 9.65
N GLY A 27 2.82 5.63 8.62
CA GLY A 27 4.20 6.07 8.78
C GLY A 27 4.37 7.38 9.56
N ILE A 28 3.38 8.28 9.49
CA ILE A 28 3.35 9.54 10.25
C ILE A 28 2.45 9.48 11.49
N GLY A 29 1.88 8.31 11.82
CA GLY A 29 1.01 8.13 12.98
C GLY A 29 -0.37 8.78 12.87
N SER A 30 -0.82 9.13 11.67
CA SER A 30 -2.14 9.74 11.44
C SER A 30 -3.26 8.74 11.15
N MET A 31 -2.94 7.45 10.97
CA MET A 31 -3.94 6.41 10.65
C MET A 31 -4.61 5.87 11.92
N GLY A 32 -5.55 6.64 12.46
CA GLY A 32 -6.37 6.23 13.61
C GLY A 32 -7.64 5.48 13.21
N ALA A 33 -8.47 5.19 14.22
CA ALA A 33 -9.72 4.45 14.05
C ALA A 33 -10.72 5.10 13.08
N ARG A 34 -10.77 6.44 13.04
CA ARG A 34 -11.64 7.16 12.10
C ARG A 34 -11.03 7.13 10.71
N GLU A 35 -9.73 7.38 10.62
CA GLU A 35 -8.99 7.49 9.38
C GLU A 35 -8.96 6.15 8.62
N ILE A 36 -8.79 5.02 9.31
CA ILE A 36 -8.86 3.70 8.67
C ILE A 36 -10.25 3.41 8.10
N ARG A 37 -11.32 3.82 8.79
CA ARG A 37 -12.70 3.66 8.28
C ARG A 37 -12.95 4.54 7.05
N ASN A 38 -12.49 5.79 7.09
CA ASN A 38 -12.58 6.68 5.95
C ASN A 38 -11.78 6.14 4.76
N TRP A 39 -10.58 5.61 5.01
CA TRP A 39 -9.73 5.01 3.98
C TRP A 39 -10.41 3.80 3.32
N ILE A 40 -11.00 2.88 4.10
CA ILE A 40 -11.77 1.74 3.58
C ILE A 40 -12.92 2.24 2.70
N GLU A 41 -13.69 3.20 3.21
CA GLU A 41 -14.86 3.72 2.50
C GLU A 41 -14.48 4.36 1.17
N GLU A 42 -13.48 5.24 1.19
CA GLU A 42 -13.08 6.05 0.04
C GLU A 42 -12.36 5.21 -1.03
N TYR A 43 -11.34 4.44 -0.62
CA TYR A 43 -10.43 3.79 -1.55
C TYR A 43 -10.80 2.34 -1.88
N LEU A 44 -11.65 1.69 -1.09
CA LEU A 44 -12.04 0.30 -1.34
C LEU A 44 -13.52 0.20 -1.74
N VAL A 45 -14.43 0.69 -0.90
CA VAL A 45 -15.88 0.47 -1.07
C VAL A 45 -16.46 1.37 -2.16
N ARG A 46 -16.34 2.70 -2.01
CA ARG A 46 -16.87 3.65 -2.99
C ARG A 46 -16.20 3.54 -4.36
N ALA A 47 -14.97 3.07 -4.38
CA ALA A 47 -14.24 2.80 -5.61
C ALA A 47 -14.59 1.46 -6.26
N GLY A 48 -15.50 0.66 -5.67
CA GLY A 48 -15.95 -0.61 -6.23
C GLY A 48 -14.91 -1.74 -6.21
N ARG A 49 -13.86 -1.62 -5.40
CA ARG A 49 -12.76 -2.60 -5.31
C ARG A 49 -13.02 -3.71 -4.31
N MET A 50 -13.93 -3.49 -3.36
CA MET A 50 -14.23 -4.42 -2.27
C MET A 50 -15.62 -4.14 -1.69
N GLU A 51 -16.32 -5.19 -1.24
CA GLU A 51 -17.48 -5.00 -0.37
C GLU A 51 -17.06 -4.38 0.98
N ARG A 52 -18.00 -3.74 1.68
CA ARG A 52 -17.74 -3.16 3.00
C ARG A 52 -17.31 -4.27 3.98
N PRO A 53 -16.09 -4.22 4.53
CA PRO A 53 -15.65 -5.20 5.51
C PRO A 53 -16.29 -4.91 6.87
N VAL A 54 -16.48 -5.96 7.67
CA VAL A 54 -16.95 -5.86 9.07
C VAL A 54 -15.78 -5.96 10.05
N HIS A 55 -14.69 -6.60 9.63
CA HIS A 55 -13.50 -6.79 10.42
C HIS A 55 -12.24 -6.47 9.60
N LEU A 56 -11.15 -6.17 10.30
CA LEU A 56 -9.80 -6.11 9.76
C LEU A 56 -9.02 -7.30 10.30
N THR A 57 -8.39 -8.06 9.43
CA THR A 57 -7.52 -9.17 9.81
C THR A 57 -6.11 -8.90 9.31
N GLU A 58 -5.11 -9.19 10.12
CA GLU A 58 -3.72 -9.21 9.67
C GLU A 58 -2.99 -10.40 10.32
N PRO A 59 -2.34 -11.27 9.51
CA PRO A 59 -1.58 -12.40 10.02
C PRO A 59 -0.59 -11.99 11.10
N MET A 60 -0.57 -12.76 12.19
CA MET A 60 0.27 -12.53 13.37
C MET A 60 -0.04 -11.26 14.19
N ALA A 61 -1.00 -10.42 13.77
CA ALA A 61 -1.48 -9.28 14.55
C ALA A 61 -2.86 -9.55 15.19
N GLY A 62 -3.76 -10.20 14.45
CA GLY A 62 -5.09 -10.61 14.92
C GLY A 62 -6.23 -10.11 14.02
N THR A 63 -7.44 -10.21 14.53
CA THR A 63 -8.68 -9.76 13.87
C THR A 63 -9.41 -8.77 14.76
N LEU A 64 -9.84 -7.66 14.18
CA LEU A 64 -10.52 -6.55 14.85
C LEU A 64 -11.87 -6.29 14.19
N LEU A 65 -12.94 -6.27 14.98
CA LEU A 65 -14.24 -5.78 14.51
C LEU A 65 -14.21 -4.26 14.35
N LEU A 66 -14.61 -3.76 13.18
CA LEU A 66 -14.57 -2.32 12.88
C LEU A 66 -15.53 -1.50 13.74
N ASP A 67 -16.64 -2.09 14.17
CA ASP A 67 -17.58 -1.43 15.08
C ASP A 67 -17.05 -1.33 16.51
N ALA A 68 -16.14 -2.23 16.91
CA ALA A 68 -15.50 -2.19 18.23
C ALA A 68 -14.53 -1.00 18.39
N LEU A 69 -14.25 -0.27 17.30
CA LEU A 69 -13.51 0.99 17.32
C LEU A 69 -14.38 2.19 17.72
N THR A 70 -15.67 1.98 17.95
CA THR A 70 -16.60 2.94 18.55
C THR A 70 -17.20 2.34 19.83
N GLY A 71 -17.18 3.05 20.95
CA GLY A 71 -17.83 2.61 22.19
C GLY A 71 -16.87 2.34 23.36
N SER A 72 -17.38 1.66 24.40
CA SER A 72 -16.72 1.50 25.70
C SER A 72 -15.47 0.60 25.68
N THR A 73 -15.32 -0.28 24.69
CA THR A 73 -14.15 -1.14 24.50
C THR A 73 -13.07 -0.52 23.61
N ALA A 74 -13.24 0.74 23.19
CA ALA A 74 -12.40 1.37 22.18
C ALA A 74 -10.90 1.39 22.54
N THR A 75 -10.51 1.43 23.81
CA THR A 75 -9.09 1.48 24.21
C THR A 75 -8.33 0.20 23.84
N ALA A 76 -8.88 -0.98 24.18
CA ALA A 76 -8.27 -2.26 23.82
C ALA A 76 -8.28 -2.46 22.29
N SER A 77 -9.38 -2.09 21.64
CA SER A 77 -9.52 -2.11 20.18
C SER A 77 -8.49 -1.22 19.48
N ARG A 78 -8.12 -0.06 20.06
CA ARG A 78 -7.07 0.82 19.52
C ARG A 78 -5.69 0.18 19.58
N THR A 79 -5.34 -0.46 20.69
CA THR A 79 -4.04 -1.16 20.80
C THR A 79 -3.93 -2.29 19.78
N LEU A 80 -5.03 -3.03 19.57
CA LEU A 80 -5.09 -4.06 18.53
C LEU A 80 -5.01 -3.46 17.12
N LEU A 81 -5.70 -2.33 16.88
CA LEU A 81 -5.61 -1.60 15.62
C LEU A 81 -4.18 -1.18 15.30
N ASP A 82 -3.48 -0.56 16.25
CA ASP A 82 -2.09 -0.11 16.06
C ASP A 82 -1.17 -1.28 15.69
N ARG A 83 -1.37 -2.44 16.32
CA ARG A 83 -0.64 -3.68 15.98
C ARG A 83 -0.95 -4.16 14.57
N ILE A 84 -2.22 -4.19 14.18
CA ILE A 84 -2.67 -4.60 12.83
C ILE A 84 -2.08 -3.65 11.78
N LEU A 85 -2.20 -2.33 11.98
CA LEU A 85 -1.70 -1.33 11.05
C LEU A 85 -0.17 -1.38 10.92
N GLY A 86 0.54 -1.44 12.04
CA GLY A 86 2.00 -1.55 12.05
C GLY A 86 2.50 -2.81 11.34
N ARG A 87 1.85 -3.96 11.59
CA ARG A 87 2.19 -5.23 10.93
C ARG A 87 1.92 -5.19 9.43
N ALA A 88 0.73 -4.73 9.04
CA ALA A 88 0.34 -4.64 7.64
C ALA A 88 1.29 -3.71 6.87
N ARG A 89 1.58 -2.52 7.42
CA ARG A 89 2.55 -1.59 6.82
C ARG A 89 3.93 -2.22 6.67
N SER A 90 4.44 -2.88 7.72
CA SER A 90 5.75 -3.53 7.68
C SER A 90 5.82 -4.57 6.57
N ARG A 91 4.77 -5.39 6.40
CA ARG A 91 4.69 -6.39 5.34
C ARG A 91 4.67 -5.74 3.96
N VAL A 92 3.83 -4.72 3.75
CA VAL A 92 3.74 -3.97 2.48
C VAL A 92 5.09 -3.36 2.09
N VAL A 93 5.75 -2.67 3.03
CA VAL A 93 7.05 -2.03 2.79
C VAL A 93 8.11 -3.08 2.44
N HIS A 94 8.17 -4.18 3.19
CA HIS A 94 9.14 -5.24 2.94
C HIS A 94 8.93 -5.89 1.57
N THR A 95 7.68 -6.20 1.22
CA THR A 95 7.34 -6.77 -0.10
C THR A 95 7.74 -5.84 -1.23
N LEU A 96 7.46 -4.53 -1.13
CA LEU A 96 7.85 -3.58 -2.18
C LEU A 96 9.35 -3.31 -2.24
N ALA A 97 10.07 -3.43 -1.12
CA ALA A 97 11.53 -3.39 -1.14
C ALA A 97 12.13 -4.58 -1.92
N GLY A 98 11.43 -5.73 -1.97
CA GLY A 98 11.78 -6.88 -2.80
C GLY A 98 11.87 -6.57 -4.30
N LEU A 99 11.07 -5.63 -4.80
CA LEU A 99 11.15 -5.16 -6.19
C LEU A 99 12.46 -4.41 -6.52
N LEU A 100 13.20 -3.97 -5.50
CA LEU A 100 14.48 -3.28 -5.68
C LEU A 100 15.68 -4.24 -5.70
N GLN A 101 15.46 -5.54 -5.48
CA GLN A 101 16.51 -6.56 -5.50
C GLN A 101 16.94 -6.92 -6.93
N THR A 102 18.04 -7.67 -7.04
CA THR A 102 18.53 -8.22 -8.32
C THR A 102 18.79 -9.71 -8.15
N PRO A 103 17.92 -10.59 -8.71
CA PRO A 103 16.70 -10.28 -9.45
C PRO A 103 15.58 -9.68 -8.55
N PRO A 104 14.61 -8.93 -9.11
CA PRO A 104 13.43 -8.46 -8.36
C PRO A 104 12.56 -9.62 -7.86
N ASP A 105 12.06 -9.52 -6.63
CA ASP A 105 11.05 -10.45 -6.09
C ASP A 105 9.64 -10.02 -6.50
N GLU A 106 9.09 -10.72 -7.50
CA GLU A 106 7.74 -10.50 -8.03
C GLU A 106 6.72 -11.54 -7.54
N THR A 107 7.08 -12.38 -6.57
CA THR A 107 6.23 -13.49 -6.11
C THR A 107 4.86 -13.01 -5.64
N PHE A 108 4.79 -11.82 -5.03
CA PHE A 108 3.53 -11.23 -4.57
C PHE A 108 2.60 -10.80 -5.72
N ILE A 109 3.16 -10.40 -6.87
CA ILE A 109 2.39 -10.03 -8.07
C ILE A 109 1.72 -11.29 -8.62
N GLU A 110 2.48 -12.37 -8.75
CA GLU A 110 1.95 -13.64 -9.25
C GLU A 110 0.90 -14.23 -8.30
N HIS A 111 1.13 -14.13 -6.98
CA HIS A 111 0.13 -14.52 -6.00
C HIS A 111 -1.16 -13.69 -6.08
N ALA A 112 -1.07 -12.37 -6.29
CA ALA A 112 -2.23 -11.50 -6.45
C ALA A 112 -3.06 -11.84 -7.71
N LYS A 113 -2.39 -12.15 -8.83
CA LYS A 113 -3.05 -12.66 -10.04
C LYS A 113 -3.74 -14.00 -9.78
N ALA A 114 -3.01 -14.98 -9.23
CA ALA A 114 -3.50 -16.33 -9.01
C ALA A 114 -4.68 -16.38 -8.02
N SER A 115 -4.68 -15.52 -7.01
CA SER A 115 -5.77 -15.40 -6.04
C SER A 115 -7.00 -14.62 -6.54
N GLY A 116 -6.89 -13.99 -7.72
CA GLY A 116 -7.94 -13.15 -8.30
C GLY A 116 -8.10 -11.80 -7.61
N ARG A 117 -7.07 -11.31 -6.89
CA ARG A 117 -7.07 -9.99 -6.24
C ARG A 117 -6.92 -8.84 -7.21
N VAL A 118 -6.51 -9.14 -8.43
CA VAL A 118 -6.44 -8.20 -9.54
C VAL A 118 -7.06 -8.82 -10.78
N GLN A 119 -7.69 -7.98 -11.60
CA GLN A 119 -8.36 -8.39 -12.82
C GLN A 119 -7.97 -7.45 -13.97
N SER A 120 -7.67 -8.02 -15.13
CA SER A 120 -7.50 -7.25 -16.36
C SER A 120 -8.88 -6.85 -16.89
N ILE A 121 -9.08 -5.56 -17.18
CA ILE A 121 -10.35 -5.04 -17.72
C ILE A 121 -10.41 -5.16 -19.25
N GLU A 122 -9.27 -5.26 -19.92
CA GLU A 122 -9.23 -5.42 -21.37
C GLU A 122 -8.17 -6.45 -21.77
N PRO A 123 -8.56 -7.57 -22.41
CA PRO A 123 -7.59 -8.49 -22.98
C PRO A 123 -6.88 -7.91 -24.24
N ASN A 124 -7.36 -6.79 -24.80
CA ASN A 124 -7.11 -6.42 -26.21
C ASN A 124 -6.38 -5.08 -26.46
N GLY A 125 -5.83 -4.37 -25.46
CA GLY A 125 -4.92 -3.27 -25.81
C GLY A 125 -4.58 -2.19 -24.79
N SER A 126 -5.40 -1.92 -23.76
CA SER A 126 -5.05 -0.84 -22.80
C SER A 126 -4.24 -1.29 -21.58
N GLY A 127 -4.02 -2.60 -21.39
CA GLY A 127 -3.19 -3.13 -20.29
C GLY A 127 -3.66 -2.71 -18.89
N MET A 128 -4.94 -2.35 -18.75
CA MET A 128 -5.49 -1.84 -17.50
C MET A 128 -5.87 -2.98 -16.56
N TRP A 129 -5.35 -2.90 -15.33
CA TRP A 129 -5.65 -3.82 -14.23
C TRP A 129 -6.33 -3.06 -13.11
N ILE A 130 -7.34 -3.69 -12.52
CA ILE A 130 -7.99 -3.19 -11.31
C ILE A 130 -7.81 -4.15 -10.16
N ALA A 131 -7.86 -3.61 -8.94
CA ALA A 131 -7.94 -4.42 -7.74
C ALA A 131 -9.38 -4.92 -7.53
N HIS A 132 -9.50 -6.20 -7.23
CA HIS A 132 -10.75 -6.89 -6.92
C HIS A 132 -10.54 -7.70 -5.64
N LEU A 133 -10.74 -7.05 -4.50
CA LEU A 133 -10.30 -7.49 -3.17
C LEU A 133 -11.47 -8.15 -2.42
N ARG A 134 -11.15 -9.04 -1.48
CA ARG A 134 -12.16 -9.69 -0.63
C ARG A 134 -12.15 -9.09 0.76
N ARG A 135 -13.33 -8.99 1.38
CA ARG A 135 -13.50 -8.46 2.75
C ARG A 135 -12.73 -9.24 3.82
N ASP A 136 -12.43 -10.51 3.55
CA ASP A 136 -11.73 -11.42 4.47
C ASP A 136 -10.23 -11.52 4.14
N ASP A 137 -9.73 -10.78 3.14
CA ASP A 137 -8.29 -10.70 2.86
C ASP A 137 -7.55 -10.02 4.03
N ALA A 138 -6.29 -10.41 4.22
CA ALA A 138 -5.41 -9.71 5.15
C ALA A 138 -5.24 -8.25 4.73
N LEU A 139 -5.16 -7.34 5.69
CA LEU A 139 -5.03 -5.90 5.42
C LEU A 139 -3.80 -5.60 4.56
N SER A 140 -2.68 -6.27 4.79
CA SER A 140 -1.50 -6.15 3.93
C SER A 140 -1.77 -6.61 2.49
N ASP A 141 -2.55 -7.69 2.31
CA ASP A 141 -2.86 -8.25 0.99
C ASP A 141 -3.86 -7.38 0.22
N ILE A 142 -4.77 -6.70 0.92
CA ILE A 142 -5.64 -5.65 0.38
C ILE A 142 -4.77 -4.51 -0.18
N VAL A 143 -3.85 -3.97 0.63
CA VAL A 143 -2.99 -2.85 0.21
C VAL A 143 -2.02 -3.26 -0.90
N LEU A 144 -1.47 -4.47 -0.84
CA LEU A 144 -0.63 -5.02 -1.91
C LEU A 144 -1.43 -5.21 -3.19
N GLY A 145 -2.69 -5.65 -3.13
CA GLY A 145 -3.55 -5.75 -4.31
C GLY A 145 -3.76 -4.41 -5.02
N LEU A 146 -3.88 -3.31 -4.25
CA LEU A 146 -3.91 -1.95 -4.81
C LEU A 146 -2.61 -1.60 -5.54
N PHE A 147 -1.46 -1.90 -4.94
CA PHE A 147 -0.16 -1.70 -5.60
C PHE A 147 -0.03 -2.57 -6.85
N VAL A 148 -0.40 -3.85 -6.79
CA VAL A 148 -0.28 -4.77 -7.92
C VAL A 148 -1.11 -4.30 -9.11
N ALA A 149 -2.35 -3.82 -8.89
CA ALA A 149 -3.17 -3.26 -9.95
C ALA A 149 -2.44 -2.11 -10.69
N ASP A 150 -1.87 -1.16 -9.94
CA ASP A 150 -1.13 -0.03 -10.55
C ASP A 150 0.23 -0.46 -11.15
N ILE A 151 0.94 -1.43 -10.54
CA ILE A 151 2.19 -2.01 -11.08
C ILE A 151 1.94 -2.64 -12.44
N LEU A 152 0.90 -3.47 -12.56
CA LEU A 152 0.61 -4.17 -13.80
C LEU A 152 0.22 -3.21 -14.93
N SER A 153 -0.41 -2.08 -14.61
CA SER A 153 -0.73 -1.04 -15.58
C SER A 153 0.41 -0.04 -15.85
N ASN A 154 1.42 0.06 -14.97
CA ASN A 154 2.45 1.10 -15.05
C ASN A 154 3.86 0.55 -14.76
N ARG A 155 4.17 -0.66 -15.23
CA ARG A 155 5.40 -1.39 -14.85
C ARG A 155 6.70 -0.59 -15.00
N THR A 156 6.87 0.10 -16.13
CA THR A 156 8.05 0.94 -16.39
C THR A 156 8.26 2.03 -15.33
N LEU A 157 7.18 2.61 -14.79
CA LEU A 157 7.28 3.61 -13.73
C LEU A 157 7.86 3.00 -12.44
N TYR A 158 7.45 1.78 -12.08
CA TYR A 158 7.98 1.10 -10.89
C TYR A 158 9.43 0.71 -11.08
N GLU A 159 9.77 0.15 -12.24
CA GLU A 159 11.14 -0.24 -12.57
C GLU A 159 12.10 0.95 -12.54
N GLN A 160 11.67 2.13 -12.96
CA GLN A 160 12.52 3.31 -13.06
C GLN A 160 12.50 4.23 -11.83
N ASN A 161 11.35 4.32 -11.14
CA ASN A 161 11.11 5.41 -10.19
C ASN A 161 10.72 4.97 -8.78
N LEU A 162 10.34 3.71 -8.54
CA LEU A 162 9.97 3.25 -7.19
C LEU A 162 11.17 3.41 -6.23
N CYS A 163 10.96 4.11 -5.12
CA CYS A 163 11.89 4.19 -4.01
C CYS A 163 11.21 3.71 -2.72
N VAL A 164 11.92 2.93 -1.92
CA VAL A 164 11.47 2.44 -0.60
C VAL A 164 12.58 2.72 0.41
N CYS A 165 12.36 3.62 1.35
CA CYS A 165 13.37 3.96 2.35
C CYS A 165 13.64 2.79 3.29
N SER A 166 14.90 2.36 3.40
CA SER A 166 15.31 1.28 4.30
C SER A 166 15.14 1.63 5.79
N THR A 167 15.22 2.91 6.14
CA THR A 167 15.13 3.39 7.53
C THR A 167 13.69 3.52 8.01
N CYS A 168 12.83 4.22 7.28
CA CYS A 168 11.46 4.51 7.73
C CYS A 168 10.36 3.83 6.90
N GLY A 169 10.70 3.12 5.83
CA GLY A 169 9.73 2.46 4.96
C GLY A 169 8.89 3.42 4.10
N ARG A 170 9.29 4.68 3.96
CA ARG A 170 8.58 5.62 3.07
C ARG A 170 8.69 5.15 1.62
N ILE A 171 7.53 5.06 0.95
CA ILE A 171 7.41 4.73 -0.47
C ILE A 171 7.28 6.04 -1.25
N SER A 172 8.00 6.17 -2.36
CA SER A 172 7.83 7.32 -3.26
C SER A 172 8.23 6.98 -4.68
N PHE A 173 7.82 7.81 -5.64
CA PHE A 173 8.23 7.70 -7.03
C PHE A 173 9.06 8.93 -7.40
N ARG A 174 10.34 8.73 -7.73
CA ARG A 174 11.27 9.84 -8.01
C ARG A 174 12.16 9.53 -9.19
N ALA A 175 12.55 10.58 -9.92
CA ALA A 175 13.68 10.50 -10.85
C ALA A 175 14.99 10.25 -10.07
N ARG A 176 15.99 9.64 -10.72
CA ARG A 176 17.24 9.08 -10.14
C ARG A 176 18.22 10.10 -9.54
N THR A 177 17.76 11.05 -8.73
CA THR A 177 18.60 12.05 -8.04
C THR A 177 19.07 11.60 -6.65
N MET A 178 18.51 10.50 -6.12
CA MET A 178 18.86 9.90 -4.83
C MET A 178 18.85 8.36 -4.94
N PRO A 179 19.51 7.63 -4.04
CA PRO A 179 19.37 6.18 -3.93
C PRO A 179 17.91 5.77 -3.79
N ARG A 180 17.51 4.66 -4.44
CA ARG A 180 16.14 4.13 -4.37
C ARG A 180 15.77 3.57 -3.00
N THR A 181 16.75 3.45 -2.10
CA THR A 181 16.61 2.98 -0.72
C THR A 181 16.60 4.11 0.31
N SER A 182 16.62 5.37 -0.12
CA SER A 182 16.68 6.56 0.75
C SER A 182 15.48 7.48 0.53
N CYS A 183 15.09 8.24 1.55
CA CYS A 183 14.11 9.33 1.44
C CYS A 183 14.74 10.66 1.82
N ARG A 184 14.05 11.79 1.64
CA ARG A 184 14.63 13.13 1.92
C ARG A 184 15.11 13.30 3.36
N GLU A 185 14.45 12.65 4.31
CA GLU A 185 14.79 12.70 5.75
C GLU A 185 15.92 11.74 6.13
N HIS A 186 16.10 10.66 5.36
CA HIS A 186 17.12 9.62 5.59
C HIS A 186 18.03 9.49 4.36
N ASN A 187 18.30 10.61 3.71
CA ASN A 187 19.32 10.70 2.69
C ASN A 187 20.56 11.13 3.46
N GLU A 188 21.24 10.16 4.08
CA GLU A 188 22.60 10.40 4.55
C GLU A 188 23.34 10.91 3.32
N ALA A 189 23.68 12.20 3.33
CA ALA A 189 24.68 12.69 2.42
C ALA A 189 25.87 11.76 2.61
N ALA A 190 26.37 11.21 1.52
CA ALA A 190 27.69 10.60 1.52
C ALA A 190 28.72 11.70 1.81
N ASP A 191 28.76 12.17 3.06
CA ASP A 191 29.67 13.18 3.57
C ASP A 191 30.55 12.50 4.63
N GLY A 192 31.71 12.06 4.16
CA GLY A 192 32.97 12.28 4.86
C GLY A 192 33.34 11.34 6.01
N SER A 193 34.05 10.27 5.68
CA SER A 193 35.27 9.91 6.41
C SER A 193 36.22 9.20 5.44
N GLY A 194 37.22 9.96 5.01
CA GLY A 194 38.48 9.40 4.53
C GLY A 194 39.35 8.92 5.69
#